data_AF-A0A8H8RHL2-F1
#
_entry.id   AF-A0A8H8RHL2-F1
#
_cell.length_a   1.000
_cell.length_b   1.000
_cell.length_c   1.000
_cell.angle_alpha   90.00
_cell.angle_beta   90.00
_cell.angle_gamma   90.00
#
_symmetry.space_group_name_H-M   'P 1'
#
loop_
_entity.id
_entity.type
_entity.pdbx_description
1 polymer ?
#
loop_
_entity_poly.entity_id
_entity_poly.type
_entity_poly.pdbx_seq_one_letter_code
_entity_poly.pdbx_strand_id
1 'polypeptide(L)'
;MKALGNDIKRTLLISRAQADTVVTFLIGPENEHVKPKTFIVHKEIACYHSLVLNAAFNSGFIEGQMQTYKLDDVSEGVFKLLVQWLYYQKLTLLPFDENWFPVSRDVEYSKILQDMNLVALYVLADRLAMPSLQDLILETIENLSDKTCAIPVGCLHYVYDNTPQGSQLRKFFVDMTGKQAEEEAFAPAKEHRLPRQFLLDLVIWHTGRRAAPEMVEPFEFFVPVQEEEDDGSERN
;
A
#
# COMPACT_ATOMS: atom_id res chain seq x y z
N MET A 1 -2.83 10.68 -27.40
CA MET A 1 -2.68 9.58 -28.39
C MET A 1 -2.45 8.20 -27.77
N LYS A 2 -1.66 8.04 -26.68
CA LYS A 2 -1.46 6.73 -26.01
C LYS A 2 -2.76 6.11 -25.41
N ALA A 3 -3.65 6.93 -24.84
CA ALA A 3 -4.91 6.45 -24.26
C ALA A 3 -5.86 5.80 -25.29
N LEU A 4 -6.07 6.45 -26.45
CA LEU A 4 -6.90 5.92 -27.54
C LEU A 4 -6.37 4.58 -28.09
N GLY A 5 -5.04 4.43 -28.19
CA GLY A 5 -4.41 3.20 -28.69
C GLY A 5 -4.57 2.02 -27.74
N ASN A 6 -4.60 2.26 -26.43
CA ASN A 6 -4.88 1.22 -25.43
C ASN A 6 -6.36 0.84 -25.43
N ASP A 7 -7.29 1.78 -25.58
CA ASP A 7 -8.72 1.49 -25.62
C ASP A 7 -9.13 0.66 -26.85
N ILE A 8 -8.55 0.94 -28.03
CA ILE A 8 -8.81 0.14 -29.23
C ILE A 8 -8.24 -1.28 -29.09
N LYS A 9 -7.02 -1.43 -28.54
CA LYS A 9 -6.45 -2.76 -28.25
C LYS A 9 -7.29 -3.52 -27.22
N ARG A 10 -7.83 -2.85 -26.18
CA ARG A 10 -8.72 -3.43 -25.15
C ARG A 10 -10.00 -3.97 -25.73
N THR A 11 -10.73 -3.16 -26.50
CA THR A 11 -11.98 -3.61 -27.15
C THR A 11 -11.71 -4.79 -28.08
N LEU A 12 -10.58 -4.75 -28.81
CA LEU A 12 -10.18 -5.85 -29.67
C LEU A 12 -9.82 -7.12 -28.88
N LEU A 13 -9.12 -7.03 -27.75
CA LEU A 13 -8.80 -8.16 -26.86
C LEU A 13 -10.06 -8.78 -26.23
N ILE A 14 -10.97 -7.97 -25.71
CA ILE A 14 -12.25 -8.47 -25.17
C ILE A 14 -13.11 -9.10 -26.27
N SER A 15 -13.07 -8.56 -27.49
CA SER A 15 -13.80 -9.12 -28.64
C SER A 15 -13.14 -10.34 -29.29
N ARG A 16 -11.82 -10.53 -29.07
CA ARG A 16 -11.02 -11.63 -29.64
C ARG A 16 -10.69 -12.73 -28.64
N ALA A 17 -10.94 -12.48 -27.35
CA ALA A 17 -10.92 -13.50 -26.33
C ALA A 17 -11.69 -14.71 -26.86
N GLN A 18 -11.00 -15.84 -27.04
CA GLN A 18 -11.71 -17.10 -27.27
C GLN A 18 -12.58 -17.34 -26.04
N ALA A 19 -13.87 -17.02 -26.17
CA ALA A 19 -14.82 -16.86 -25.07
C ALA A 19 -14.97 -18.13 -24.21
N ASP A 20 -14.48 -19.27 -24.71
CA ASP A 20 -14.71 -20.57 -24.10
C ASP A 20 -13.60 -20.99 -23.11
N THR A 21 -12.45 -20.28 -23.03
CA THR A 21 -11.36 -20.68 -22.13
C THR A 21 -11.25 -19.77 -20.90
N VAL A 22 -11.60 -20.33 -19.75
CA VAL A 22 -11.50 -19.69 -18.44
C VAL A 22 -10.49 -20.41 -17.54
N VAL A 23 -9.95 -19.68 -16.59
CA VAL A 23 -9.10 -20.19 -15.51
C VAL A 23 -9.77 -19.95 -14.16
N THR A 24 -9.48 -20.83 -13.22
CA THR A 24 -10.02 -20.79 -11.87
C THR A 24 -8.98 -20.26 -10.90
N PHE A 25 -9.37 -19.32 -10.05
CA PHE A 25 -8.54 -18.86 -8.93
C PHE A 25 -9.18 -19.30 -7.61
N LEU A 26 -8.37 -19.88 -6.73
CA LEU A 26 -8.78 -20.28 -5.38
C LEU A 26 -8.09 -19.34 -4.38
N ILE A 27 -8.89 -18.52 -3.70
CA ILE A 27 -8.42 -17.38 -2.91
C ILE A 27 -8.71 -17.57 -1.43
N GLY A 28 -7.71 -17.33 -0.60
CA GLY A 28 -7.76 -17.46 0.84
C GLY A 28 -7.38 -18.87 1.32
N PRO A 29 -7.24 -19.04 2.65
CA PRO A 29 -6.66 -20.25 3.21
C PRO A 29 -7.57 -21.46 3.03
N GLU A 30 -6.97 -22.59 2.69
CA GLU A 30 -7.61 -23.90 2.68
C GLU A 30 -7.28 -24.65 3.98
N ASN A 31 -8.27 -24.82 4.86
CA ASN A 31 -8.13 -25.63 6.08
C ASN A 31 -9.43 -26.41 6.38
N GLU A 32 -9.45 -27.21 7.46
CA GLU A 32 -10.58 -28.07 7.81
C GLU A 32 -11.93 -27.33 7.94
N HIS A 33 -11.89 -26.04 8.27
CA HIS A 33 -13.09 -25.23 8.54
C HIS A 33 -13.34 -24.13 7.51
N VAL A 34 -12.35 -23.80 6.67
CA VAL A 34 -12.41 -22.69 5.72
C VAL A 34 -12.05 -23.19 4.33
N LYS A 35 -12.99 -23.01 3.40
CA LYS A 35 -12.77 -23.29 1.97
C LYS A 35 -12.35 -22.03 1.23
N PRO A 36 -11.38 -22.12 0.30
CA PRO A 36 -11.00 -20.98 -0.52
C PRO A 36 -12.16 -20.52 -1.40
N LYS A 37 -12.20 -19.22 -1.67
CA LYS A 37 -13.19 -18.61 -2.56
C LYS A 37 -12.79 -18.82 -4.01
N THR A 38 -13.71 -19.31 -4.82
CA THR A 38 -13.51 -19.53 -6.26
C THR A 38 -13.83 -18.28 -7.07
N PHE A 39 -12.92 -17.89 -7.96
CA PHE A 39 -13.13 -16.86 -8.99
C PHE A 39 -12.84 -17.45 -10.37
N ILE A 40 -13.64 -17.08 -11.36
CA ILE A 40 -13.47 -17.51 -12.75
C ILE A 40 -13.11 -16.29 -13.59
N VAL A 41 -12.00 -16.38 -14.34
CA VAL A 41 -11.49 -15.28 -15.16
C VAL A 41 -11.16 -15.80 -16.55
N HIS A 42 -11.41 -15.01 -17.60
CA HIS A 42 -11.01 -15.38 -18.95
C HIS A 42 -9.48 -15.53 -19.02
N LYS A 43 -9.03 -16.69 -19.50
CA LYS A 43 -7.61 -17.05 -19.55
C LYS A 43 -6.80 -16.01 -20.30
N GLU A 44 -7.31 -15.57 -21.45
CA GLU A 44 -6.63 -14.60 -22.31
C GLU A 44 -6.39 -13.27 -21.60
N ILE A 45 -7.37 -12.77 -20.83
CA ILE A 45 -7.25 -11.53 -20.08
C ILE A 45 -6.20 -11.67 -18.97
N ALA A 46 -6.26 -12.76 -18.20
CA ALA A 46 -5.30 -13.04 -17.13
C ALA A 46 -3.86 -13.15 -17.67
N CYS A 47 -3.68 -13.90 -18.77
CA CYS A 47 -2.38 -14.10 -19.40
C CYS A 47 -1.85 -12.85 -20.12
N TYR A 48 -2.73 -12.05 -20.73
CA TYR A 48 -2.32 -10.81 -21.40
C TYR A 48 -1.73 -9.81 -20.42
N HIS A 49 -2.30 -9.72 -19.21
CA HIS A 49 -1.89 -8.73 -18.22
C HIS A 49 -0.81 -9.21 -17.25
N SER A 50 -0.52 -10.51 -17.17
CA SER A 50 0.50 -11.06 -16.27
C SER A 50 1.36 -12.10 -16.99
N LEU A 51 2.66 -11.81 -17.07
CA LEU A 51 3.65 -12.76 -17.59
C LEU A 51 3.73 -14.04 -16.73
N VAL A 52 3.53 -13.90 -15.41
CA VAL A 52 3.52 -15.03 -14.47
C VAL A 52 2.31 -15.93 -14.73
N LEU A 53 1.11 -15.36 -14.85
CA LEU A 53 -0.09 -16.14 -15.15
C LEU A 53 -0.04 -16.74 -16.55
N ASN A 54 0.50 -16.01 -17.53
CA ASN A 54 0.72 -16.55 -18.87
C ASN A 54 1.64 -17.77 -18.86
N ALA A 55 2.74 -17.70 -18.12
CA ALA A 55 3.65 -18.82 -17.95
C ALA A 55 2.96 -19.98 -17.21
N ALA A 56 2.27 -19.70 -16.10
CA ALA A 56 1.60 -20.72 -15.30
C ALA A 56 0.55 -21.50 -16.10
N PHE A 57 -0.41 -20.80 -16.74
CA PHE A 57 -1.53 -21.45 -17.40
C PHE A 57 -1.22 -22.04 -18.79
N ASN A 58 -0.06 -21.72 -19.36
CA ASN A 58 0.40 -22.29 -20.64
C ASN A 58 1.63 -23.20 -20.48
N SER A 59 1.97 -23.57 -19.24
CA SER A 59 3.01 -24.55 -18.95
C SER A 59 2.46 -25.97 -18.82
N GLY A 60 3.36 -26.95 -18.71
CA GLY A 60 3.03 -28.32 -18.33
C GLY A 60 2.90 -28.56 -16.81
N PHE A 61 3.01 -27.52 -15.98
CA PHE A 61 2.85 -27.63 -14.53
C PHE A 61 1.37 -27.80 -14.12
N ILE A 62 1.12 -28.06 -12.83
CA ILE A 62 -0.21 -28.37 -12.30
C ILE A 62 -1.20 -27.25 -12.63
N GLU A 63 -0.79 -25.99 -12.55
CA GLU A 63 -1.62 -24.83 -12.87
C GLU A 63 -2.05 -24.83 -14.35
N GLY A 64 -1.14 -25.21 -15.25
CA GLY A 64 -1.40 -25.33 -16.68
C GLY A 64 -2.25 -26.56 -17.03
N GLN A 65 -2.15 -27.64 -16.27
CA GLN A 65 -3.00 -28.82 -16.48
C GLN A 65 -4.40 -28.63 -15.92
N MET A 66 -4.51 -28.07 -14.72
CA MET A 66 -5.78 -27.88 -14.00
C MET A 66 -6.48 -26.57 -14.35
N GLN A 67 -5.81 -25.67 -15.09
CA GLN A 67 -6.27 -24.30 -15.33
C GLN A 67 -6.70 -23.60 -14.03
N THR A 68 -5.97 -23.88 -12.94
CA THR A 68 -6.29 -23.45 -11.57
C THR A 68 -5.07 -22.84 -10.92
N TYR A 69 -5.23 -21.68 -10.27
CA TYR A 69 -4.16 -20.97 -9.57
C TYR A 69 -4.58 -20.69 -8.12
N LYS A 70 -3.78 -21.13 -7.15
CA LYS A 70 -4.09 -21.00 -5.72
C LYS A 70 -3.32 -19.83 -5.09
N LEU A 71 -4.00 -19.07 -4.23
CA LEU A 71 -3.43 -17.93 -3.49
C LEU A 71 -3.99 -17.94 -2.05
N ASP A 72 -3.32 -18.66 -1.16
CA ASP A 72 -3.81 -18.92 0.20
C ASP A 72 -3.66 -17.71 1.13
N ASP A 73 -2.70 -16.83 0.83
CA ASP A 73 -2.37 -15.63 1.60
C ASP A 73 -3.09 -14.36 1.12
N VAL A 74 -3.89 -14.46 0.06
CA VAL A 74 -4.61 -13.33 -0.55
C VAL A 74 -6.06 -13.32 -0.06
N SER A 75 -6.53 -12.16 0.38
CA SER A 75 -7.92 -11.98 0.79
C SER A 75 -8.87 -11.84 -0.41
N GLU A 76 -10.15 -12.15 -0.19
CA GLU A 76 -11.20 -11.96 -1.19
C GLU A 76 -11.27 -10.49 -1.68
N GLY A 77 -11.06 -9.52 -0.78
CA GLY A 77 -11.11 -8.10 -1.10
C GLY A 77 -10.00 -7.67 -2.06
N VAL A 78 -8.77 -8.15 -1.82
CA VAL A 78 -7.62 -7.90 -2.71
C VAL A 78 -7.87 -8.52 -4.08
N PHE A 79 -8.33 -9.77 -4.13
CA PHE A 79 -8.54 -10.44 -5.41
C PHE A 79 -9.71 -9.84 -6.21
N LYS A 80 -10.76 -9.35 -5.54
CA LYS A 80 -11.84 -8.59 -6.21
C LYS A 80 -11.33 -7.35 -6.93
N LEU A 81 -10.40 -6.60 -6.31
CA LEU A 81 -9.77 -5.45 -6.95
C LEU A 81 -8.90 -5.85 -8.15
N LEU A 82 -8.16 -6.96 -8.05
CA LEU A 82 -7.40 -7.50 -9.17
C LEU A 82 -8.31 -7.85 -10.35
N VAL A 83 -9.39 -8.60 -10.10
CA VAL A 83 -10.38 -8.96 -11.14
C VAL A 83 -10.98 -7.71 -11.76
N GLN A 84 -11.35 -6.73 -10.94
CA GLN A 84 -11.85 -5.47 -11.43
C GLN A 84 -10.85 -4.81 -12.40
N TRP A 85 -9.58 -4.73 -12.01
CA TRP A 85 -8.56 -4.14 -12.85
C TRP A 85 -8.31 -4.94 -14.13
N LEU A 86 -8.31 -6.28 -14.07
CA LEU A 86 -8.14 -7.13 -15.25
C LEU A 86 -9.18 -6.82 -16.34
N TYR A 87 -10.43 -6.55 -15.96
CA TYR A 87 -11.49 -6.24 -16.93
C TYR A 87 -11.60 -4.76 -17.28
N TYR A 88 -11.45 -3.86 -16.31
CA TYR A 88 -11.77 -2.43 -16.48
C TYR A 88 -10.56 -1.51 -16.49
N GLN A 89 -9.39 -2.03 -16.10
CA GLN A 89 -8.14 -1.26 -15.94
C GLN A 89 -8.32 -0.03 -15.04
N LYS A 90 -9.22 -0.18 -14.06
CA LYS A 90 -9.62 0.84 -13.08
C LYS A 90 -9.92 0.15 -11.76
N LEU A 91 -9.68 0.87 -10.67
CA LEU A 91 -10.06 0.47 -9.32
C LEU A 91 -11.28 1.32 -8.90
N THR A 92 -12.37 0.68 -8.49
CA THR A 92 -13.50 1.37 -7.85
C THR A 92 -13.36 1.23 -6.37
N LEU A 93 -13.22 2.37 -5.73
CA LEU A 93 -13.03 2.49 -4.31
C LEU A 93 -14.30 3.03 -3.65
N LEU A 94 -14.39 2.84 -2.34
CA LEU A 94 -15.41 3.50 -1.54
C LEU A 94 -15.18 5.02 -1.63
N PRO A 95 -16.24 5.81 -1.86
CA PRO A 95 -16.12 7.26 -1.90
C PRO A 95 -15.78 7.78 -0.49
N PHE A 96 -14.74 8.60 -0.41
CA PHE A 96 -14.42 9.41 0.76
C PHE A 96 -14.51 10.87 0.33
N ASP A 97 -15.33 11.65 1.02
CA ASP A 97 -15.51 13.08 0.74
C ASP A 97 -14.37 13.92 1.34
N GLU A 98 -14.29 15.18 0.91
CA GLU A 98 -13.25 16.14 1.32
C GLU A 98 -13.34 16.49 2.82
N ASN A 99 -14.46 16.19 3.48
CA ASN A 99 -14.70 16.43 4.91
C ASN A 99 -14.59 15.13 5.72
N TRP A 100 -13.54 14.33 5.46
CA TRP A 100 -13.32 13.05 6.13
C TRP A 100 -13.12 13.22 7.65
N PHE A 101 -14.23 13.24 8.38
CA PHE A 101 -14.32 12.93 9.78
C PHE A 101 -15.13 11.63 9.87
N PRO A 102 -14.56 10.51 10.37
CA PRO A 102 -15.28 9.26 10.45
C PRO A 102 -16.54 9.44 11.32
N VAL A 103 -17.69 9.48 10.67
CA VAL A 103 -19.00 9.68 11.31
C VAL A 103 -19.40 8.45 12.14
N SER A 104 -18.80 7.29 11.84
CA SER A 104 -18.96 6.04 12.59
C SER A 104 -17.72 5.16 12.54
N ARG A 105 -17.64 4.21 13.48
CA ARG A 105 -16.59 3.17 13.53
C ARG A 105 -16.57 2.30 12.27
N ASP A 106 -17.74 2.01 11.70
CA ASP A 106 -17.85 1.18 10.50
C ASP A 106 -17.22 1.85 9.27
N VAL A 107 -17.36 3.18 9.20
CA VAL A 107 -16.76 4.01 8.14
C VAL A 107 -15.23 4.05 8.28
N GLU A 108 -14.72 4.24 9.50
CA GLU A 108 -13.28 4.17 9.79
C GLU A 108 -12.68 2.80 9.44
N TYR A 109 -13.34 1.71 9.86
CA TYR A 109 -12.92 0.35 9.56
C TYR A 109 -12.88 0.07 8.05
N SER A 110 -13.88 0.55 7.31
CA SER A 110 -13.95 0.40 5.86
C SER A 110 -12.78 1.10 5.14
N LYS A 111 -12.36 2.28 5.63
CA LYS A 111 -11.17 2.97 5.11
C LYS A 111 -9.89 2.19 5.37
N ILE A 112 -9.68 1.74 6.62
CA ILE A 112 -8.49 0.96 6.98
C ILE A 112 -8.41 -0.30 6.11
N LEU A 113 -9.53 -1.00 5.93
CA LEU A 113 -9.59 -2.19 5.10
C LEU A 113 -9.31 -1.88 3.62
N GLN A 114 -9.82 -0.77 3.08
CA GLN A 114 -9.52 -0.35 1.72
C GLN A 114 -8.04 -0.02 1.53
N ASP A 115 -7.45 0.75 2.44
CA ASP A 115 -6.04 1.15 2.39
C ASP A 115 -5.13 -0.10 2.47
N MET A 116 -5.49 -1.07 3.33
CA MET A 116 -4.82 -2.38 3.40
C MET A 116 -4.96 -3.18 2.10
N ASN A 117 -6.17 -3.24 1.52
CA ASN A 117 -6.40 -3.97 0.28
C ASN A 117 -5.60 -3.39 -0.90
N LEU A 118 -5.46 -2.06 -0.99
CA LEU A 118 -4.65 -1.40 -2.03
C LEU A 118 -3.18 -1.78 -1.91
N VAL A 119 -2.62 -1.75 -0.70
CA VAL A 119 -1.23 -2.13 -0.46
C VAL A 119 -0.98 -3.61 -0.69
N ALA A 120 -1.88 -4.47 -0.21
CA ALA A 120 -1.79 -5.91 -0.47
C ALA A 120 -1.94 -6.24 -1.97
N LEU A 121 -2.77 -5.49 -2.70
CA LEU A 121 -2.87 -5.58 -4.15
C LEU A 121 -1.57 -5.17 -4.84
N TYR A 122 -0.84 -4.16 -4.34
CA TYR A 122 0.46 -3.79 -4.89
C TYR A 122 1.45 -4.95 -4.77
N VAL A 123 1.52 -5.58 -3.60
CA VAL A 123 2.40 -6.75 -3.35
C VAL A 123 2.01 -7.92 -4.27
N LEU A 124 0.70 -8.17 -4.44
CA LEU A 124 0.22 -9.19 -5.37
C LEU A 124 0.56 -8.85 -6.83
N ALA A 125 0.44 -7.58 -7.23
CA ALA A 125 0.79 -7.12 -8.56
C ALA A 125 2.28 -7.30 -8.86
N ASP A 126 3.15 -7.05 -7.87
CA ASP A 126 4.59 -7.34 -7.95
C ASP A 126 4.83 -8.84 -8.19
N ARG A 127 4.20 -9.68 -7.35
CA ARG A 127 4.28 -11.15 -7.43
C ARG A 127 3.82 -11.69 -8.78
N LEU A 128 2.80 -11.07 -9.38
CA LEU A 128 2.25 -11.45 -10.68
C LEU A 128 2.91 -10.72 -11.86
N ALA A 129 3.96 -9.93 -11.62
CA ALA A 129 4.66 -9.13 -12.63
C ALA A 129 3.72 -8.21 -13.44
N MET A 130 2.94 -7.38 -12.74
CA MET A 130 1.93 -6.48 -13.29
C MET A 130 2.28 -5.00 -13.01
N PRO A 131 3.34 -4.44 -13.61
CA PRO A 131 3.82 -3.10 -13.28
C PRO A 131 2.80 -1.99 -13.55
N SER A 132 1.99 -2.10 -14.61
CA SER A 132 0.93 -1.12 -14.88
C SER A 132 -0.16 -1.07 -13.81
N LEU A 133 -0.37 -2.18 -13.08
CA LEU A 133 -1.25 -2.20 -11.92
C LEU A 133 -0.55 -1.57 -10.71
N GLN A 134 0.74 -1.85 -10.49
CA GLN A 134 1.53 -1.21 -9.43
C GLN A 134 1.49 0.33 -9.57
N ASP A 135 1.76 0.86 -10.76
CA ASP A 135 1.74 2.30 -11.03
C ASP A 135 0.36 2.91 -10.75
N LEU A 136 -0.73 2.27 -11.22
CA LEU A 136 -2.09 2.72 -10.96
C LEU A 136 -2.42 2.74 -9.47
N ILE A 137 -1.94 1.76 -8.70
CA ILE A 137 -2.17 1.70 -7.25
C ILE A 137 -1.47 2.87 -6.55
N LEU A 138 -0.23 3.19 -6.93
CA LEU A 138 0.48 4.34 -6.35
C LEU A 138 -0.26 5.66 -6.65
N GLU A 139 -0.66 5.86 -7.90
CA GLU A 139 -1.48 7.02 -8.30
C GLU A 139 -2.81 7.06 -7.52
N THR A 140 -3.43 5.91 -7.29
CA THR A 140 -4.68 5.81 -6.54
C THR A 140 -4.47 6.19 -5.07
N ILE A 141 -3.40 5.71 -4.44
CA ILE A 141 -3.08 6.05 -3.04
C ILE A 141 -2.75 7.54 -2.90
N GLU A 142 -1.96 8.11 -3.82
CA GLU A 142 -1.61 9.54 -3.83
C GLU A 142 -2.88 10.41 -3.95
N ASN A 143 -3.74 10.11 -4.93
CA ASN A 143 -5.01 10.83 -5.12
C ASN A 143 -5.94 10.74 -3.90
N LEU A 144 -5.94 9.63 -3.17
CA LEU A 144 -6.70 9.50 -1.93
C LEU A 144 -6.07 10.34 -0.81
N SER A 145 -4.73 10.33 -0.71
CA SER A 145 -3.99 11.11 0.27
C SER A 145 -4.24 12.60 0.08
N ASP A 146 -4.23 13.08 -1.16
CA ASP A 146 -4.48 14.48 -1.50
C ASP A 146 -5.90 14.92 -1.16
N LYS A 147 -6.90 14.04 -1.36
CA LYS A 147 -8.31 14.33 -1.04
C LYS A 147 -8.62 14.31 0.45
N THR A 148 -7.93 13.46 1.20
CA THR A 148 -8.22 13.23 2.63
C THR A 148 -7.21 13.92 3.56
N CYS A 149 -6.16 14.54 2.99
CA CYS A 149 -5.00 15.07 3.71
C CYS A 149 -4.40 14.06 4.70
N ALA A 150 -4.46 12.76 4.38
CA ALA A 150 -4.09 11.69 5.29
C ALA A 150 -3.33 10.57 4.59
N ILE A 151 -2.21 10.16 5.18
CA ILE A 151 -1.40 9.02 4.72
C ILE A 151 -1.88 7.75 5.45
N PRO A 152 -2.03 6.62 4.74
CA PRO A 152 -2.46 5.37 5.36
C PRO A 152 -1.31 4.71 6.12
N VAL A 153 -0.84 5.33 7.21
CA VAL A 153 0.30 4.83 8.00
C VAL A 153 0.03 3.47 8.66
N GLY A 154 -1.24 3.09 8.84
CA GLY A 154 -1.63 1.82 9.45
C GLY A 154 -1.18 0.59 8.66
N CYS A 155 -0.91 0.70 7.36
CA CYS A 155 -0.45 -0.42 6.53
C CYS A 155 1.08 -0.56 6.47
N LEU A 156 1.85 0.34 7.09
CA LEU A 156 3.31 0.36 6.96
C LEU A 156 3.98 -0.92 7.47
N HIS A 157 3.49 -1.54 8.55
CA HIS A 157 3.99 -2.84 8.99
C HIS A 157 3.86 -3.89 7.89
N TYR A 158 2.66 -4.02 7.31
CA TYR A 158 2.45 -4.94 6.20
C TYR A 158 3.37 -4.63 5.01
N VAL A 159 3.53 -3.35 4.63
CA VAL A 159 4.45 -2.93 3.55
C VAL A 159 5.86 -3.43 3.81
N TYR A 160 6.40 -3.19 5.01
CA TYR A 160 7.77 -3.54 5.34
C TYR A 160 7.97 -5.04 5.55
N ASP A 161 6.94 -5.76 5.98
CA ASP A 161 7.01 -7.22 6.16
C ASP A 161 6.89 -7.97 4.82
N ASN A 162 6.22 -7.38 3.81
CA ASN A 162 5.89 -8.06 2.54
C ASN A 162 6.59 -7.48 1.31
N THR A 163 7.57 -6.59 1.48
CA THR A 163 8.38 -6.07 0.37
C THR A 163 9.87 -6.13 0.71
N PRO A 164 10.77 -6.27 -0.26
CA PRO A 164 12.21 -6.21 0.00
C PRO A 164 12.71 -4.79 0.26
N GLN A 165 13.91 -4.68 0.84
CA GLN A 165 14.60 -3.39 0.96
C GLN A 165 14.77 -2.74 -0.42
N GLY A 166 14.54 -1.44 -0.51
CA GLY A 166 14.62 -0.69 -1.77
C GLY A 166 13.40 -0.81 -2.68
N SER A 167 12.34 -1.52 -2.27
CA SER A 167 11.05 -1.54 -2.96
C SER A 167 10.53 -0.12 -3.23
N GLN A 168 9.95 0.07 -4.42
CA GLN A 168 9.38 1.36 -4.81
C GLN A 168 8.21 1.76 -3.90
N LEU A 169 7.44 0.79 -3.38
CA LEU A 169 6.36 1.07 -2.43
C LEU A 169 6.88 1.69 -1.13
N ARG A 170 7.99 1.16 -0.58
CA ARG A 170 8.62 1.72 0.62
C ARG A 170 9.08 3.16 0.38
N LYS A 171 9.77 3.40 -0.73
CA LYS A 171 10.24 4.75 -1.11
C LYS A 171 9.09 5.72 -1.30
N PHE A 172 8.00 5.27 -1.93
CA PHE A 172 6.79 6.05 -2.12
C PHE A 172 6.16 6.49 -0.80
N PHE A 173 5.98 5.56 0.15
CA PHE A 173 5.46 5.88 1.47
C PHE A 173 6.37 6.85 2.25
N VAL A 174 7.68 6.64 2.19
CA VAL A 174 8.65 7.55 2.81
C VAL A 174 8.57 8.94 2.19
N ASP A 175 8.43 9.04 0.87
CA ASP A 175 8.34 10.33 0.18
C ASP A 175 7.02 11.07 0.46
N MET A 176 5.88 10.36 0.45
CA MET A 176 4.60 10.95 0.86
C MET A 176 4.66 11.46 2.30
N THR A 177 5.15 10.62 3.23
CA THR A 177 5.26 11.00 4.65
C THR A 177 6.22 12.16 4.85
N GLY A 178 7.41 12.14 4.24
CA GLY A 178 8.36 13.24 4.38
C GLY A 178 7.86 14.59 3.84
N LYS A 179 6.93 14.58 2.87
CA LYS A 179 6.31 15.80 2.31
C LYS A 179 5.14 16.34 3.13
N GLN A 180 4.35 15.45 3.75
CA GLN A 180 3.09 15.83 4.41
C GLN A 180 3.19 15.82 5.94
N ALA A 181 4.24 15.23 6.52
CA ALA A 181 4.33 15.13 7.96
C ALA A 181 4.70 16.47 8.60
N GLU A 182 3.76 17.04 9.33
CA GLU A 182 4.01 18.03 10.37
C GLU A 182 4.55 17.35 11.63
N GLU A 183 5.18 18.10 12.53
CA GLU A 183 5.84 17.59 13.75
C GLU A 183 4.91 16.69 14.60
N GLU A 184 3.61 16.97 14.58
CA GLU A 184 2.53 16.24 15.27
C GLU A 184 2.27 14.81 14.73
N ALA A 185 2.72 14.51 13.50
CA ALA A 185 2.61 13.18 12.92
C ALA A 185 3.52 12.17 13.64
N PHE A 186 4.62 12.64 14.26
CA PHE A 186 5.61 11.84 14.97
C PHE A 186 5.56 11.99 16.49
N ALA A 187 4.49 12.57 17.04
CA ALA A 187 4.31 12.70 18.47
C ALA A 187 4.51 11.33 19.16
N PRO A 188 5.21 11.25 20.32
CA PRO A 188 5.58 9.99 20.98
C PRO A 188 4.42 9.02 21.23
N ALA A 189 3.19 9.54 21.38
CA ALA A 189 1.96 8.75 21.48
C ALA A 189 1.65 7.86 20.26
N LYS A 190 2.36 8.04 19.14
CA LYS A 190 2.23 7.28 17.87
C LYS A 190 3.45 6.39 17.58
N GLU A 191 4.50 6.42 18.41
CA GLU A 191 5.79 5.74 18.19
C GLU A 191 5.68 4.22 17.99
N HIS A 192 4.81 3.55 18.77
CA HIS A 192 4.63 2.09 18.68
C HIS A 192 3.90 1.59 17.42
N ARG A 193 3.52 2.49 16.50
CA ARG A 193 2.70 2.14 15.31
C ARG A 193 3.50 2.06 14.01
N LEU A 194 4.78 2.44 14.01
CA LEU A 194 5.59 2.55 12.79
C LEU A 194 6.73 1.53 12.77
N PRO A 195 7.02 0.88 11.62
CA PRO A 195 8.15 -0.02 11.50
C PRO A 195 9.48 0.70 11.73
N ARG A 196 10.40 0.08 12.49
CA ARG A 196 11.74 0.65 12.72
C ARG A 196 12.49 0.98 11.44
N GLN A 197 12.40 0.11 10.43
CA GLN A 197 13.05 0.34 9.13
C GLN A 197 12.45 1.56 8.41
N PHE A 198 11.14 1.80 8.53
CA PHE A 198 10.49 2.97 7.95
C PHE A 198 11.03 4.27 8.56
N LEU A 199 11.16 4.32 9.88
CA LEU A 199 11.72 5.48 10.57
C LEU A 199 13.16 5.78 10.13
N LEU A 200 13.98 4.74 9.95
CA LEU A 200 15.34 4.89 9.42
C LEU A 200 15.35 5.43 7.99
N ASP A 201 14.51 4.86 7.12
CA ASP A 201 14.40 5.31 5.73
C ASP A 201 13.92 6.78 5.65
N LEU A 202 13.03 7.19 6.56
CA LEU A 202 12.56 8.56 6.68
C LEU A 202 13.65 9.54 7.18
N VAL A 203 14.44 9.15 8.17
CA VAL A 203 15.59 9.95 8.63
C VAL A 203 16.62 10.11 7.51
N ILE A 204 16.91 9.04 6.75
CA ILE A 204 17.77 9.10 5.56
C ILE A 204 17.19 10.06 4.52
N TRP A 205 15.88 10.00 4.29
CA TRP A 205 15.18 10.88 3.36
C TRP A 205 15.28 12.37 3.74
N HIS A 206 15.15 12.71 5.03
CA HIS A 206 15.29 14.09 5.53
C HIS A 206 16.74 14.58 5.51
N THR A 207 17.69 13.76 5.96
CA THR A 207 19.11 14.13 5.99
C THR A 207 19.67 14.39 4.59
N GLY A 208 19.21 13.64 3.57
CA GLY A 208 19.55 13.90 2.17
C GLY A 208 18.98 15.20 1.58
N ARG A 209 18.03 15.85 2.26
CA ARG A 209 17.36 17.09 1.81
C ARG A 209 17.61 18.31 2.69
N ARG A 210 18.28 18.16 3.82
CA ARG A 210 18.60 19.26 4.73
C ARG A 210 19.65 20.20 4.12
N ALA A 211 19.46 21.50 4.32
CA ALA A 211 20.58 22.44 4.25
C ALA A 211 21.59 22.13 5.37
N ALA A 212 22.83 22.64 5.25
CA ALA A 212 23.85 22.43 6.29
C ALA A 212 23.27 22.75 7.68
N PRO A 213 23.44 21.87 8.69
CA PRO A 213 22.86 22.08 10.01
C PRO A 213 23.42 23.36 10.62
N GLU A 214 22.55 24.17 11.23
CA GLU A 214 22.98 25.25 12.10
C GLU A 214 23.75 24.67 13.28
N MET A 215 24.94 25.20 13.56
CA MET A 215 25.69 24.81 14.74
C MET A 215 25.02 25.42 15.96
N VAL A 216 24.40 24.58 16.78
CA VAL A 216 23.87 24.97 18.08
C VAL A 216 24.98 24.80 19.10
N GLU A 217 25.32 25.89 19.79
CA GLU A 217 26.37 25.88 20.81
C GLU A 217 25.92 25.09 22.05
N PRO A 218 26.81 24.33 22.72
CA PRO A 218 26.45 23.48 23.84
C PRO A 218 25.73 24.18 25.00
N PHE A 219 25.94 25.48 25.18
CA PHE A 219 25.35 26.25 26.28
C PHE A 219 23.82 26.37 26.18
N GLU A 220 23.25 26.25 24.98
CA GLU A 220 21.78 26.25 24.77
C GLU A 220 21.10 25.05 25.47
N PHE A 221 21.87 24.01 25.80
CA PHE A 221 21.40 22.81 26.51
C PHE A 221 21.80 22.79 27.99
N PHE A 222 22.44 23.84 28.50
CA PHE A 222 22.84 23.88 29.91
C PHE A 222 21.61 23.94 30.81
N VAL A 223 21.59 23.07 31.82
CA VAL A 223 20.52 23.03 32.81
C VAL A 223 20.76 24.16 33.82
N PRO A 224 19.79 25.08 34.02
CA PRO A 224 19.95 26.15 35.00
C PRO A 224 20.06 25.57 36.41
N VAL A 225 21.02 26.09 37.19
CA VAL A 225 21.16 25.78 38.61
C VAL A 225 20.06 26.52 39.35
N GLN A 226 19.19 25.80 40.06
CA GLN A 226 18.30 26.42 41.04
C GLN A 226 19.18 26.85 42.22
N GLU A 227 19.44 28.15 42.32
CA GLU A 227 19.99 28.72 43.56
C GLU A 227 18.90 28.55 44.62
N GLU A 228 19.13 27.65 45.59
CA GLU A 228 18.34 27.65 46.82
C GLU A 228 18.57 29.01 47.48
N GLU A 229 17.53 29.84 47.53
CA GLU A 229 17.50 31.04 48.35
C GLU A 229 17.79 30.60 49.80
N ASP A 230 19.03 30.84 50.23
CA ASP A 230 19.43 30.82 51.63
C ASP A 230 18.56 31.88 52.32
N ASP A 231 17.41 31.45 52.85
CA ASP A 231 16.55 32.24 53.72
C ASP A 231 17.41 32.62 54.93
N GLY A 232 18.08 33.76 54.78
CA GLY A 232 18.90 34.40 55.79
C GLY A 232 18.04 34.66 57.01
N SER A 233 17.97 33.66 57.89
CA SER A 233 17.44 33.80 59.22
C SER A 233 18.38 34.73 59.99
N GLU A 234 18.20 36.04 59.81
CA GLU A 234 18.72 37.04 60.71
C GLU A 234 18.03 36.85 62.06
N ARG A 235 18.68 36.10 62.94
CA ARG A 235 18.51 36.27 64.37
C ARG A 235 19.11 37.62 64.75
N ASN A 236 18.27 38.56 65.15
CA ASN A 236 18.51 39.44 66.30
C ASN A 236 17.21 40.05 66.81
#